data_AF-A0AA89BSJ3-F1
#
_entry.id   AF-A0AA89BSJ3-F1
#
_cell.length_a   1.000
_cell.length_b   1.000
_cell.length_c   1.000
_cell.angle_alpha   90.00
_cell.angle_beta   90.00
_cell.angle_gamma   90.00
#
_symmetry.space_group_name_H-M   'P 1'
#
loop_
_entity.id
_entity.type
_entity.pdbx_description
1 polymer ?
#
loop_
_entity_poly.entity_id
_entity_poly.type
_entity_poly.pdbx_seq_one_letter_code
_entity_poly.pdbx_strand_id
1 'polypeptide(L)'
;MSDSDHEAEKLLQDSTEPMEQDQTASISTAGENFGVSDAVNLLQTAINNQFSTLSKQLLSEQKVNAQSLSKKLKEKSTTKFKGEGNRVQYEFNEDLIEDLDGLADLVSSVPGTRKAVRAIRSKLTHRNKLIRIADASPAGWRTVHEYECNDYASDSDDDKKIRSAENRALRSIKRGRSYRSTPYTRNIPAAAGSATSHEYNSAGTTSNFRPQSGYTYNNVTRRTPQPTDICYKCWQQGHWKNRCSLNTQPTVQGASGSSKQ
;
A
#
# COMPACT_ATOMS: atom_id res chain seq x y z
N MET A 1 59.06 31.07 -0.43
CA MET A 1 58.23 30.90 -1.65
C MET A 1 56.87 31.50 -1.30
N SER A 2 56.84 32.83 -1.16
CA SER A 2 56.33 33.80 -2.15
C SER A 2 54.81 33.92 -1.97
N ASP A 3 54.31 34.75 -1.07
CA ASP A 3 54.12 36.22 -1.16
C ASP A 3 53.51 36.67 -2.49
N SER A 4 52.29 37.25 -2.41
CA SER A 4 51.90 38.51 -3.06
C SER A 4 50.47 38.91 -2.65
N ASP A 5 50.39 39.81 -1.67
CA ASP A 5 49.35 40.82 -1.52
C ASP A 5 49.46 41.91 -2.62
N HIS A 6 48.52 42.87 -2.61
CA HIS A 6 48.50 44.18 -3.29
C HIS A 6 48.08 44.16 -4.77
N GLU A 7 47.29 45.08 -5.34
CA GLU A 7 46.59 46.31 -4.92
C GLU A 7 45.78 46.76 -6.15
N ALA A 8 44.63 47.41 -5.98
CA ALA A 8 44.20 48.55 -6.81
C ALA A 8 42.90 49.13 -6.27
N GLU A 9 43.09 49.94 -5.24
CA GLU A 9 42.24 51.05 -4.84
C GLU A 9 42.12 52.10 -5.97
N LYS A 10 41.12 52.99 -5.83
CA LYS A 10 41.04 54.37 -6.35
C LYS A 10 40.11 54.64 -7.54
N LEU A 11 38.94 55.23 -7.25
CA LEU A 11 38.72 56.64 -7.58
C LEU A 11 37.53 57.24 -6.80
N LEU A 12 37.89 58.03 -5.78
CA LEU A 12 37.12 59.13 -5.23
C LEU A 12 37.16 60.31 -6.21
N GLN A 13 36.01 60.95 -6.41
CA GLN A 13 35.83 62.39 -6.66
C GLN A 13 34.48 62.71 -6.02
N ASP A 14 34.44 63.19 -4.78
CA ASP A 14 34.71 64.58 -4.35
C ASP A 14 33.97 65.62 -5.20
N SER A 15 32.92 66.17 -4.62
CA SER A 15 32.36 67.48 -4.95
C SER A 15 31.61 67.98 -3.72
N THR A 16 32.36 68.71 -2.90
CA THR A 16 31.94 69.69 -1.91
C THR A 16 30.85 70.66 -2.41
N GLU A 17 29.85 70.83 -1.54
CA GLU A 17 28.90 71.94 -1.27
C GLU A 17 28.79 73.17 -2.20
N PRO A 18 27.59 73.80 -2.23
CA PRO A 18 27.40 74.91 -1.30
C PRO A 18 26.12 74.82 -0.46
N MET A 19 26.33 75.08 0.83
CA MET A 19 25.39 75.71 1.76
C MET A 19 25.08 77.14 1.29
N GLU A 20 23.87 77.39 0.78
CA GLU A 20 23.18 78.69 0.62
C GLU A 20 21.73 78.36 0.19
N GLN A 21 20.63 78.94 0.65
CA GLN A 21 20.35 80.07 1.51
C GLN A 21 18.96 79.83 2.11
N ASP A 22 18.78 80.37 3.30
CA ASP A 22 17.53 80.63 3.99
C ASP A 22 16.43 81.13 3.03
N GLN A 23 15.51 80.25 2.62
CA GLN A 23 14.20 80.67 2.15
C GLN A 23 13.24 80.51 3.31
N THR A 24 13.12 81.61 4.05
CA THR A 24 11.93 81.97 4.80
C THR A 24 10.72 81.94 3.86
N ALA A 25 10.21 80.73 3.59
CA ALA A 25 8.90 80.54 3.01
C ALA A 25 7.90 80.92 4.09
N SER A 26 7.61 82.22 4.11
CA SER A 26 6.28 82.78 4.28
C SER A 26 5.29 81.77 4.85
N ILE A 27 5.03 81.94 6.15
CA ILE A 27 3.78 81.55 6.80
C ILE A 27 2.65 82.05 5.91
N SER A 28 2.27 81.19 4.97
CA SER A 28 1.04 81.29 4.23
C SER A 28 0.07 80.55 5.10
N THR A 29 -0.48 81.25 6.08
CA THR A 29 -1.75 80.90 6.72
C THR A 29 -2.83 80.90 5.64
N ALA A 30 -2.79 79.91 4.77
CA ALA A 30 -3.99 79.38 4.15
C ALA A 30 -4.58 78.47 5.23
N GLY A 31 -5.52 79.01 6.00
CA GLY A 31 -6.40 78.19 6.81
C GLY A 31 -7.17 77.28 5.87
N GLU A 32 -6.60 76.12 5.54
CA GLU A 32 -7.38 75.01 5.05
C GLU A 32 -8.32 74.64 6.19
N ASN A 33 -9.60 74.97 6.01
CA ASN A 33 -10.65 74.51 6.90
C ASN A 33 -10.63 72.98 6.85
N PHE A 34 -9.88 72.35 7.77
CA PHE A 34 -9.86 70.91 7.96
C PHE A 34 -11.30 70.52 8.32
N GLY A 35 -12.04 70.08 7.31
CA GLY A 35 -13.47 69.96 7.40
C GLY A 35 -13.83 68.83 8.33
N VAL A 36 -15.00 68.92 8.97
CA VAL A 36 -15.57 67.78 9.72
C VAL A 36 -15.61 66.53 8.83
N SER A 37 -15.85 66.69 7.53
CA SER A 37 -15.78 65.61 6.54
C SER A 37 -14.38 64.97 6.42
N ASP A 38 -13.30 65.75 6.45
CA ASP A 38 -11.93 65.21 6.34
C ASP A 38 -11.54 64.44 7.60
N ALA A 39 -11.92 64.95 8.77
CA ALA A 39 -11.76 64.24 10.04
C ALA A 39 -12.56 62.92 10.08
N VAL A 40 -13.79 62.92 9.55
CA VAL A 40 -14.63 61.73 9.44
C VAL A 40 -14.04 60.72 8.45
N ASN A 41 -13.53 61.16 7.30
CA ASN A 41 -12.87 60.28 6.32
C ASN A 41 -11.57 59.67 6.88
N LEU A 42 -10.80 60.45 7.66
CA LEU A 42 -9.59 59.98 8.33
C LEU A 42 -9.92 58.96 9.43
N LEU A 43 -11.00 59.20 10.18
CA LEU A 43 -11.51 58.22 11.15
C LEU A 43 -12.02 56.95 10.45
N GLN A 44 -12.75 57.07 9.35
CA GLN A 44 -13.26 55.94 8.59
C GLN A 44 -12.13 55.08 8.01
N THR A 45 -11.09 55.71 7.47
CA THR A 45 -9.89 55.01 6.99
C THR A 45 -9.12 54.36 8.15
N ALA A 46 -8.97 55.03 9.29
CA ALA A 46 -8.35 54.44 10.47
C ALA A 46 -9.12 53.21 10.97
N ILE A 47 -10.45 53.29 11.08
CA ILE A 47 -11.32 52.18 11.48
C ILE A 47 -11.21 51.02 10.49
N ASN A 48 -11.29 51.30 9.18
CA ASN A 48 -11.18 50.27 8.15
C ASN A 48 -9.81 49.59 8.16
N ASN A 49 -8.74 50.35 8.37
CA ASN A 49 -7.38 49.81 8.46
C ASN A 49 -7.23 48.92 9.69
N GLN A 50 -7.73 49.37 10.86
CA GLN A 50 -7.72 48.57 12.09
C GLN A 50 -8.57 47.31 11.95
N PHE A 51 -9.77 47.41 11.37
CA PHE A 51 -10.62 46.26 11.10
C PHE A 51 -9.97 45.26 10.14
N SER A 52 -9.30 45.74 9.09
CA SER A 52 -8.57 44.88 8.16
C SER A 52 -7.42 44.15 8.83
N THR A 53 -6.73 44.81 9.76
CA THR A 53 -5.61 44.26 10.51
C THR A 53 -6.09 43.18 11.48
N LEU A 54 -7.13 43.48 12.26
CA LEU A 54 -7.76 42.53 13.18
C LEU A 54 -8.33 41.32 12.43
N SER A 55 -8.98 41.53 11.29
CA SER A 55 -9.50 40.44 10.46
C SER A 55 -8.39 39.51 9.97
N LYS A 56 -7.27 40.07 9.50
CA LYS A 56 -6.09 39.28 9.09
C LYS A 56 -5.48 38.50 10.26
N GLN A 57 -5.33 39.14 11.42
CA GLN A 57 -4.80 38.49 12.62
C GLN A 57 -5.69 37.33 13.05
N LEU A 58 -7.01 37.54 13.13
CA LEU A 58 -7.97 36.53 13.56
C LEU A 58 -7.98 35.33 12.60
N LEU A 59 -7.93 35.56 11.28
CA LEU A 59 -7.80 34.48 10.30
C LEU A 59 -6.48 33.70 10.45
N SER A 60 -5.38 34.40 10.71
CA SER A 60 -4.08 33.76 10.90
C SER A 60 -4.04 32.90 12.18
N GLU A 61 -4.58 33.39 13.28
CA GLU A 61 -4.68 32.65 14.54
C GLU A 61 -5.62 31.44 14.41
N GLN A 62 -6.77 31.60 13.74
CA GLN A 62 -7.66 30.48 13.45
C GLN A 62 -6.97 29.40 12.62
N LYS A 63 -6.19 29.78 11.60
CA LYS A 63 -5.43 28.83 10.77
C LYS A 63 -4.40 28.07 11.61
N VAL A 64 -3.62 28.77 12.44
CA VAL A 64 -2.61 28.15 13.32
C VAL A 64 -3.27 27.22 14.35
N ASN A 65 -4.37 27.65 14.98
CA ASN A 65 -5.10 26.83 15.94
C ASN A 65 -5.69 25.58 15.29
N ALA A 66 -6.33 25.71 14.12
CA ALA A 66 -6.86 24.57 13.37
C ALA A 66 -5.76 23.57 12.99
N GLN A 67 -4.59 24.05 12.55
CA GLN A 67 -3.42 23.21 12.26
C GLN A 67 -2.87 22.52 13.51
N SER A 68 -2.85 23.20 14.65
CA SER A 68 -2.40 22.59 15.91
C SER A 68 -3.34 21.47 16.38
N LEU A 69 -4.66 21.68 16.22
CA LEU A 69 -5.68 20.69 16.57
C LEU A 69 -5.63 19.50 15.62
N SER A 70 -5.49 19.73 14.31
CA SER A 70 -5.36 18.65 13.33
C SER A 70 -4.11 17.81 13.56
N LYS A 71 -2.96 18.43 13.89
CA LYS A 71 -1.73 17.71 14.28
C LYS A 71 -1.95 16.85 15.52
N LYS A 72 -2.56 17.39 16.58
CA LYS A 72 -2.88 16.63 17.80
C LYS A 72 -3.85 15.46 17.55
N LEU A 73 -4.78 15.61 16.61
CA LEU A 73 -5.70 14.55 16.22
C LEU A 73 -5.03 13.48 15.33
N LYS A 74 -4.17 13.89 14.38
CA LYS A 74 -3.33 12.98 13.60
C LYS A 74 -2.43 12.16 14.53
N GLU A 75 -1.71 12.79 15.45
CA GLU A 75 -0.81 12.12 16.41
C GLU A 75 -1.53 11.12 17.32
N LYS A 76 -2.77 11.41 17.73
CA LYS A 76 -3.60 10.47 18.51
C LYS A 76 -4.17 9.33 17.66
N SER A 77 -4.31 9.52 16.34
CA SER A 77 -4.88 8.55 15.42
C SER A 77 -3.84 7.80 14.59
N THR A 78 -2.55 8.17 14.66
CA THR A 78 -1.46 7.40 14.06
C THR A 78 -1.51 6.00 14.65
N THR A 79 -2.08 5.10 13.86
CA THR A 79 -2.11 3.69 14.13
C THR A 79 -0.64 3.30 14.27
N LYS A 80 -0.21 2.86 15.46
CA LYS A 80 1.20 2.54 15.70
C LYS A 80 1.65 1.56 14.61
N PHE A 81 2.48 2.04 13.70
CA PHE A 81 3.05 1.21 12.65
C PHE A 81 3.95 0.17 13.31
N LYS A 82 3.85 -1.09 12.87
CA LYS A 82 4.69 -2.20 13.37
C LYS A 82 6.09 -2.12 12.77
N GLY A 83 6.20 -1.74 11.50
CA GLY A 83 7.45 -1.61 10.78
C GLY A 83 7.93 -0.16 10.71
N GLU A 84 9.13 0.11 11.23
CA GLU A 84 9.73 1.45 11.22
C GLU A 84 9.90 2.01 9.80
N GLY A 85 10.29 1.18 8.82
CA GLY A 85 10.40 1.62 7.43
C GLY A 85 9.06 2.03 6.81
N ASN A 86 7.96 1.38 7.19
CA ASN A 86 6.62 1.75 6.73
C ASN A 86 6.18 3.07 7.35
N ARG A 87 6.47 3.28 8.65
CA ARG A 87 6.21 4.53 9.37
C ARG A 87 6.87 5.71 8.69
N VAL A 88 8.19 5.63 8.46
CA VAL A 88 8.98 6.71 7.84
C VAL A 88 8.45 7.06 6.44
N GLN A 89 8.10 6.06 5.64
CA GLN A 89 7.54 6.28 4.30
C GLN A 89 6.14 6.91 4.35
N TYR A 90 5.31 6.53 5.32
CA TYR A 90 3.98 7.12 5.50
C TYR A 90 4.08 8.59 5.91
N GLU A 91 4.93 8.90 6.90
CA GLU A 91 5.15 10.26 7.39
C GLU A 91 5.67 11.17 6.28
N PHE A 92 6.70 10.72 5.54
CA PHE A 92 7.22 11.47 4.40
C PHE A 92 6.15 11.79 3.34
N ASN A 93 5.28 10.83 3.02
CA ASN A 93 4.19 11.07 2.08
C ASN A 93 3.12 12.01 2.64
N GLU A 94 2.85 11.99 3.95
CA GLU A 94 1.93 12.94 4.60
C GLU A 94 2.49 14.36 4.54
N ASP A 95 3.79 14.55 4.81
CA ASP A 95 4.45 15.85 4.70
C ASP A 95 4.37 16.39 3.27
N LEU A 96 4.61 15.54 2.26
CA LEU A 96 4.44 15.92 0.85
C LEU A 96 3.00 16.32 0.50
N ILE A 97 2.00 15.69 1.12
CA ILE A 97 0.60 16.07 0.92
C ILE A 97 0.33 17.47 1.51
N GLU A 98 0.91 17.78 2.67
CA GLU A 98 0.79 19.11 3.30
C GLU A 98 1.48 20.20 2.46
N ASP A 99 2.68 19.93 1.94
CA ASP A 99 3.39 20.84 1.04
C ASP A 99 2.61 21.09 -0.26
N LEU A 100 2.00 20.05 -0.82
CA LEU A 100 1.16 20.16 -2.01
C LEU A 100 -0.10 21.00 -1.77
N ASP A 101 -0.70 20.93 -0.59
CA ASP A 101 -1.83 21.78 -0.23
C ASP A 101 -1.40 23.25 -0.10
N GLY A 102 -0.24 23.50 0.51
CA GLY A 102 0.36 24.84 0.53
C GLY A 102 0.60 25.37 -0.89
N LEU A 103 1.17 24.54 -1.77
CA LEU A 103 1.40 24.92 -3.17
C LEU A 103 0.09 25.16 -3.94
N ALA A 104 -0.96 24.38 -3.66
CA ALA A 104 -2.26 24.54 -4.29
C ALA A 104 -2.87 25.92 -4.01
N ASP A 105 -2.70 26.43 -2.78
CA ASP A 105 -3.16 27.75 -2.38
C ASP A 105 -2.41 28.86 -3.13
N LEU A 106 -1.07 28.74 -3.24
CA LEU A 106 -0.20 29.73 -3.89
C LEU A 106 -0.38 29.78 -5.41
N VAL A 107 -0.53 28.63 -6.05
CA VAL A 107 -0.56 28.51 -7.52
C VAL A 107 -2.00 28.37 -8.06
N SER A 108 -2.98 28.76 -7.24
CA SER A 108 -4.40 28.68 -7.57
C SER A 108 -4.80 29.47 -8.82
N SER A 109 -3.99 30.45 -9.25
CA SER A 109 -4.23 31.27 -10.45
C SER A 109 -3.83 30.63 -11.79
N VAL A 110 -2.97 29.60 -11.78
CA VAL A 110 -2.45 29.00 -13.02
C VAL A 110 -3.37 27.85 -13.52
N PRO A 111 -3.86 27.90 -14.78
CA PRO A 111 -4.66 26.83 -15.35
C PRO A 111 -3.88 25.51 -15.42
N GLY A 112 -4.54 24.40 -15.08
CA GLY A 112 -3.94 23.05 -15.15
C GLY A 112 -3.15 22.62 -13.90
N THR A 113 -2.56 23.56 -13.15
CA THR A 113 -1.78 23.24 -11.93
C THR A 113 -2.63 22.52 -10.88
N ARG A 114 -3.86 23.00 -10.65
CA ARG A 114 -4.79 22.34 -9.71
C ARG A 114 -5.12 20.89 -10.09
N LYS A 115 -5.08 20.53 -11.38
CA LYS A 115 -5.31 19.14 -11.82
C LYS A 115 -4.07 18.28 -11.52
N ALA A 116 -2.88 18.80 -11.81
CA ALA A 116 -1.62 18.12 -11.53
C ALA A 116 -1.45 17.87 -10.02
N VAL A 117 -1.65 18.89 -9.18
CA VAL A 117 -1.57 18.77 -7.72
C VAL A 117 -2.55 17.73 -7.18
N ARG A 118 -3.82 17.76 -7.64
CA ARG A 118 -4.82 16.75 -7.24
C ARG A 118 -4.43 15.34 -7.66
N ALA A 119 -3.84 15.17 -8.85
CA ALA A 119 -3.37 13.86 -9.31
C ALA A 119 -2.21 13.33 -8.46
N ILE A 120 -1.23 14.18 -8.10
CA ILE A 120 -0.11 13.79 -7.23
C ILE A 120 -0.64 13.44 -5.83
N ARG A 121 -1.51 14.28 -5.26
CA ARG A 121 -2.17 14.02 -3.98
C ARG A 121 -2.87 12.66 -3.99
N SER A 122 -3.65 12.35 -5.03
CA SER A 122 -4.34 11.07 -5.14
C SER A 122 -3.39 9.87 -5.19
N LYS A 123 -2.20 10.01 -5.77
CA LYS A 123 -1.19 8.94 -5.80
C LYS A 123 -0.56 8.75 -4.41
N LEU A 124 -0.26 9.84 -3.71
CA LEU A 124 0.29 9.77 -2.35
C LEU A 124 -0.71 9.19 -1.36
N THR A 125 -1.98 9.59 -1.42
CA THR A 125 -3.03 9.01 -0.56
C THR A 125 -3.23 7.52 -0.85
N HIS A 126 -3.20 7.12 -2.12
CA HIS A 126 -3.22 5.71 -2.50
C HIS A 126 -2.00 4.96 -1.95
N ARG A 127 -0.79 5.52 -2.09
CA ARG A 127 0.45 4.93 -1.55
C ARG A 127 0.36 4.74 -0.03
N ASN A 128 -0.13 5.73 0.71
CA ASN A 128 -0.32 5.67 2.16
C ASN A 128 -1.32 4.58 2.56
N LYS A 129 -2.39 4.38 1.79
CA LYS A 129 -3.31 3.25 1.96
C LYS A 129 -2.58 1.90 1.82
N LEU A 130 -1.76 1.73 0.79
CA LEU A 130 -1.00 0.50 0.58
C LEU A 130 0.01 0.23 1.70
N ILE A 131 0.69 1.28 2.20
CA ILE A 131 1.61 1.16 3.35
C ILE A 131 0.85 0.67 4.59
N ARG A 132 -0.36 1.19 4.85
CA ARG A 132 -1.20 0.72 5.96
C ARG A 132 -1.61 -0.76 5.81
N ILE A 133 -1.95 -1.19 4.59
CA ILE A 133 -2.26 -2.60 4.31
C ILE A 133 -1.04 -3.49 4.56
N ALA A 134 0.13 -3.08 4.06
CA ALA A 134 1.38 -3.82 4.25
C ALA A 134 1.76 -3.93 5.73
N ASP A 135 1.57 -2.86 6.52
CA ASP A 135 1.95 -2.85 7.92
C ASP A 135 0.97 -3.64 8.81
N ALA A 136 -0.33 -3.57 8.51
CA ALA A 136 -1.35 -4.31 9.25
C ALA A 136 -1.23 -5.82 9.01
N SER A 137 -0.95 -6.24 7.77
CA SER A 137 -1.02 -7.62 7.33
C SER A 137 0.21 -8.46 7.70
N PRO A 138 0.07 -9.72 8.19
CA PRO A 138 1.20 -10.61 8.43
C PRO A 138 1.97 -11.00 7.16
N ALA A 139 1.34 -10.92 5.98
CA ALA A 139 2.00 -11.19 4.71
C ALA A 139 2.62 -9.94 4.06
N GLY A 140 2.51 -8.77 4.71
CA GLY A 140 3.21 -7.56 4.32
C GLY A 140 2.89 -7.08 2.90
N TRP A 141 3.93 -6.69 2.17
CA TRP A 141 3.84 -6.26 0.76
C TRP A 141 3.27 -7.33 -0.19
N ARG A 142 3.28 -8.62 0.16
CA ARG A 142 2.60 -9.64 -0.65
C ARG A 142 1.08 -9.46 -0.61
N THR A 143 0.52 -9.01 0.51
CA THR A 143 -0.90 -8.67 0.61
C THR A 143 -1.23 -7.48 -0.27
N VAL A 144 -0.35 -6.47 -0.33
CA VAL A 144 -0.50 -5.32 -1.24
C VAL A 144 -0.55 -5.76 -2.69
N HIS A 145 0.37 -6.62 -3.12
CA HIS A 145 0.39 -7.15 -4.49
C HIS A 145 -0.95 -7.85 -4.83
N GLU A 146 -1.43 -8.73 -3.95
CA GLU A 146 -2.73 -9.42 -4.16
C GLU A 146 -3.93 -8.46 -4.11
N TYR A 147 -3.83 -7.36 -3.35
CA TYR A 147 -4.83 -6.31 -3.26
C TYR A 147 -4.89 -5.49 -4.56
N GLU A 148 -3.75 -5.14 -5.15
CA GLU A 148 -3.67 -4.38 -6.40
C GLU A 148 -4.05 -5.24 -7.62
N CYS A 149 -3.65 -6.51 -7.65
CA CYS A 149 -3.94 -7.42 -8.78
C CYS A 149 -5.41 -7.84 -8.91
N ASN A 150 -6.27 -7.52 -7.93
CA ASN A 150 -7.68 -7.91 -7.98
C ASN A 150 -8.63 -6.71 -8.03
N ASP A 151 -9.34 -6.62 -9.15
CA ASP A 151 -10.25 -5.52 -9.48
C ASP A 151 -11.69 -5.73 -8.94
N TYR A 152 -11.92 -6.82 -8.20
CA TYR A 152 -13.25 -7.16 -7.68
C TYR A 152 -13.49 -6.55 -6.30
N ALA A 153 -13.93 -5.29 -6.28
CA ALA A 153 -14.96 -4.75 -5.38
C ALA A 153 -15.02 -3.23 -5.54
N SER A 154 -16.20 -2.72 -5.84
CA SER A 154 -16.60 -1.35 -5.54
C SER A 154 -16.24 -1.05 -4.08
N ASP A 155 -15.53 0.05 -3.87
CA ASP A 155 -15.34 0.91 -2.69
C ASP A 155 -16.12 0.64 -1.38
N SER A 156 -17.27 -0.02 -1.41
CA SER A 156 -18.03 -0.54 -0.27
C SER A 156 -17.37 -1.73 0.47
N ASP A 157 -16.43 -2.46 -0.16
CA ASP A 157 -15.93 -3.75 0.36
C ASP A 157 -14.40 -3.86 0.55
N ASP A 158 -13.73 -2.74 0.80
CA ASP A 158 -12.26 -2.70 1.00
C ASP A 158 -11.77 -3.67 2.09
N ASP A 159 -12.53 -3.78 3.18
CA ASP A 159 -12.23 -4.64 4.31
C ASP A 159 -12.26 -6.13 3.96
N LYS A 160 -13.18 -6.52 3.06
CA LYS A 160 -13.25 -7.89 2.53
C LYS A 160 -12.13 -8.13 1.52
N LYS A 161 -11.82 -7.12 0.69
CA LYS A 161 -10.73 -7.16 -0.29
C LYS A 161 -9.38 -7.38 0.40
N ILE A 162 -9.09 -6.66 1.48
CA ILE A 162 -7.85 -6.82 2.26
C ILE A 162 -7.75 -8.23 2.85
N ARG A 163 -8.81 -8.73 3.50
CA ARG A 163 -8.82 -10.10 4.07
C ARG A 163 -8.64 -11.18 3.00
N SER A 164 -9.26 -11.01 1.83
CA SER A 164 -9.10 -11.94 0.70
C SER A 164 -7.68 -11.91 0.14
N ALA A 165 -7.10 -10.72 -0.07
CA ALA A 165 -5.73 -10.54 -0.51
C ALA A 165 -4.72 -11.16 0.47
N GLU A 166 -4.90 -10.93 1.77
CA GLU A 166 -4.06 -11.49 2.82
C GLU A 166 -4.10 -13.02 2.84
N ASN A 167 -5.30 -13.60 2.77
CA ASN A 167 -5.45 -15.06 2.71
C ASN A 167 -4.75 -15.68 1.49
N ARG A 168 -4.80 -15.01 0.33
CA ARG A 168 -4.08 -15.46 -0.88
C ARG A 168 -2.57 -15.32 -0.72
N ALA A 169 -2.11 -14.19 -0.21
CA ALA A 169 -0.70 -13.94 0.07
C ALA A 169 -0.13 -14.97 1.05
N LEU A 170 -0.85 -15.31 2.12
CA LEU A 170 -0.44 -16.35 3.06
C LEU A 170 -0.40 -17.75 2.42
N ARG A 171 -1.36 -18.09 1.56
CA ARG A 171 -1.36 -19.35 0.80
C ARG A 171 -0.17 -19.42 -0.16
N SER A 172 0.17 -18.31 -0.83
CA SER A 172 1.32 -18.26 -1.76
C SER A 172 2.65 -18.40 -1.01
N ILE A 173 2.80 -17.78 0.17
CA ILE A 173 3.95 -17.99 1.06
C ILE A 173 4.06 -19.46 1.46
N LYS A 174 2.96 -20.08 1.92
CA LYS A 174 2.95 -21.48 2.35
C LYS A 174 3.33 -22.45 1.22
N ARG A 175 2.79 -22.24 0.02
CA ARG A 175 3.11 -23.06 -1.16
C ARG A 175 4.55 -22.87 -1.64
N GLY A 176 5.05 -21.63 -1.66
CA GLY A 176 6.43 -21.32 -2.03
C GLY A 176 7.49 -21.91 -1.08
N ARG A 177 7.16 -22.01 0.22
CA ARG A 177 8.02 -22.72 1.19
C ARG A 177 8.05 -24.23 0.97
N SER A 178 6.96 -24.82 0.48
CA SER A 178 6.90 -26.26 0.19
C SER A 178 7.73 -26.67 -1.04
N TYR A 179 7.96 -25.76 -2.00
CA TYR A 179 8.74 -26.05 -3.21
C TYR A 179 10.26 -25.92 -2.98
N ARG A 180 10.70 -25.16 -1.96
CA ARG A 180 12.13 -24.95 -1.68
C ARG A 180 12.79 -26.06 -0.84
N SER A 181 12.08 -27.16 -0.60
CA SER A 181 12.55 -28.29 0.22
C SER A 181 12.66 -29.59 -0.59
N THR A 182 13.48 -29.60 -1.65
CA THR A 182 14.07 -30.84 -2.17
C THR A 182 15.48 -30.60 -2.72
N PRO A 183 16.53 -30.58 -1.87
CA PRO A 183 17.89 -30.78 -2.34
C PRO A 183 18.13 -32.29 -2.46
N TYR A 184 17.69 -32.91 -3.55
CA TYR A 184 18.28 -34.18 -3.97
C TYR A 184 18.15 -34.37 -5.48
N THR A 185 19.28 -34.21 -6.14
CA THR A 185 19.56 -34.73 -7.47
C THR A 185 19.17 -36.21 -7.54
N ARG A 186 18.07 -36.55 -8.22
CA ARG A 186 17.92 -37.92 -8.73
C ARG A 186 18.42 -37.95 -10.16
N ASN A 187 19.58 -38.59 -10.32
CA ASN A 187 20.02 -39.14 -11.59
C ASN A 187 18.86 -39.94 -12.20
N ILE A 188 18.48 -39.56 -13.42
CA ILE A 188 17.62 -40.35 -14.29
C ILE A 188 18.58 -41.24 -15.09
N PRO A 189 18.58 -42.57 -14.92
CA PRO A 189 19.22 -43.44 -15.91
C PRO A 189 18.32 -43.46 -17.14
N ALA A 190 18.84 -42.99 -18.26
CA ALA A 190 18.28 -43.26 -19.57
C ALA A 190 18.35 -44.78 -19.81
N ALA A 191 17.20 -45.43 -19.94
CA ALA A 191 17.10 -46.80 -20.39
C ALA A 191 16.14 -46.87 -21.58
N ALA A 192 16.67 -47.46 -22.64
CA ALA A 192 16.15 -47.59 -24.00
C ALA A 192 14.90 -48.48 -24.14
N GLY A 193 14.16 -48.25 -25.23
CA GLY A 193 13.20 -49.18 -25.85
C GLY A 193 11.84 -49.27 -25.15
N SER A 194 10.68 -49.35 -25.80
CA SER A 194 10.36 -49.66 -27.18
C SER A 194 9.00 -49.05 -27.54
N ALA A 195 8.87 -48.73 -28.82
CA ALA A 195 7.61 -48.35 -29.46
C ALA A 195 6.59 -49.48 -29.42
N THR A 196 5.32 -49.15 -29.23
CA THR A 196 4.18 -49.72 -29.98
C THR A 196 2.99 -48.77 -29.90
N SER A 197 2.59 -48.26 -31.06
CA SER A 197 1.31 -47.63 -31.38
C SER A 197 0.13 -48.57 -31.11
N HIS A 198 -1.04 -48.05 -30.72
CA HIS A 198 -2.34 -48.46 -31.28
C HIS A 198 -3.43 -47.40 -30.94
N GLU A 199 -4.03 -46.86 -32.00
CA GLU A 199 -5.24 -46.04 -32.02
C GLU A 199 -6.50 -46.90 -31.94
N TYR A 200 -7.58 -46.42 -31.29
CA TYR A 200 -8.94 -46.49 -31.85
C TYR A 200 -9.97 -45.60 -31.09
N ASN A 201 -10.59 -44.71 -31.86
CA ASN A 201 -11.98 -44.21 -31.92
C ASN A 201 -12.90 -44.11 -30.67
N SER A 202 -13.21 -42.84 -30.33
CA SER A 202 -14.50 -42.11 -30.50
C SER A 202 -15.86 -42.70 -30.08
N ALA A 203 -16.61 -41.82 -29.38
CA ALA A 203 -18.06 -41.52 -29.47
C ALA A 203 -18.93 -41.83 -28.22
N GLY A 204 -19.70 -40.83 -27.76
CA GLY A 204 -20.76 -41.02 -26.77
C GLY A 204 -21.26 -39.77 -26.03
N THR A 205 -22.16 -39.03 -26.68
CA THR A 205 -22.95 -37.87 -26.23
C THR A 205 -23.85 -38.15 -25.01
N THR A 206 -24.05 -37.16 -24.11
CA THR A 206 -25.36 -36.58 -23.66
C THR A 206 -25.31 -35.98 -22.24
N SER A 207 -26.08 -34.90 -22.08
CA SER A 207 -26.20 -34.02 -20.92
C SER A 207 -27.03 -34.64 -19.78
N ASN A 208 -26.81 -34.19 -18.54
CA ASN A 208 -27.79 -33.43 -17.74
C ASN A 208 -27.36 -33.26 -16.28
N PHE A 209 -27.88 -32.19 -15.71
CA PHE A 209 -27.51 -31.54 -14.46
C PHE A 209 -27.87 -32.34 -13.18
N ARG A 210 -27.01 -32.13 -12.16
CA ARG A 210 -27.02 -32.39 -10.69
C ARG A 210 -28.40 -32.33 -9.96
N PRO A 211 -28.53 -32.77 -8.68
CA PRO A 211 -27.48 -32.99 -7.67
C PRO A 211 -27.64 -34.21 -6.72
N GLN A 212 -26.53 -34.80 -6.28
CA GLN A 212 -26.48 -35.22 -4.87
C GLN A 212 -25.05 -35.27 -4.32
N SER A 213 -24.96 -34.75 -3.10
CA SER A 213 -23.78 -34.66 -2.25
C SER A 213 -23.09 -36.01 -2.09
N GLY A 214 -21.79 -36.05 -2.37
CA GLY A 214 -20.96 -37.23 -2.16
C GLY A 214 -19.52 -36.92 -2.54
N TYR A 215 -18.65 -36.90 -1.54
CA TYR A 215 -17.21 -36.66 -1.68
C TYR A 215 -16.58 -37.63 -2.68
N THR A 216 -16.26 -37.15 -3.89
CA THR A 216 -15.54 -37.95 -4.90
C THR A 216 -14.03 -37.85 -4.66
N TYR A 217 -13.47 -38.91 -4.09
CA TYR A 217 -12.04 -39.19 -4.24
C TYR A 217 -11.81 -39.67 -5.68
N ASN A 218 -11.01 -38.90 -6.41
CA ASN A 218 -10.60 -39.20 -7.77
C ASN A 218 -9.99 -40.60 -7.91
N ASN A 219 -10.37 -41.28 -8.99
CA ASN A 219 -9.78 -42.51 -9.49
C ASN A 219 -8.25 -42.38 -9.62
N VAL A 220 -7.54 -42.92 -8.63
CA VAL A 220 -6.12 -43.25 -8.75
C VAL A 220 -6.07 -44.70 -9.23
N THR A 221 -5.49 -44.91 -10.40
CA THR A 221 -5.07 -46.24 -10.88
C THR A 221 -4.36 -46.95 -9.73
N ARG A 222 -4.96 -48.03 -9.20
CA ARG A 222 -4.42 -48.74 -8.04
C ARG A 222 -3.05 -49.32 -8.43
N ARG A 223 -1.98 -48.73 -7.91
CA ARG A 223 -0.63 -49.29 -8.00
C ARG A 223 -0.66 -50.74 -7.50
N THR A 224 0.04 -51.64 -8.18
CA THR A 224 0.34 -52.98 -7.68
C THR A 224 1.58 -52.90 -6.77
N PRO A 225 1.63 -53.70 -5.68
CA PRO A 225 2.78 -53.71 -4.78
C PRO A 225 4.05 -54.11 -5.54
N GLN A 226 5.12 -53.35 -5.34
CA GLN A 226 6.44 -53.60 -5.94
C GLN A 226 7.28 -54.51 -5.02
N PRO A 227 8.28 -55.23 -5.55
CA PRO A 227 9.16 -56.09 -4.74
C PRO A 227 9.89 -55.36 -3.61
N THR A 228 10.08 -54.05 -3.73
CA THR A 228 10.73 -53.18 -2.73
C THR A 228 9.76 -52.59 -1.70
N ASP A 229 8.44 -52.74 -1.88
CA ASP A 229 7.46 -52.20 -0.94
C ASP A 229 7.43 -53.06 0.33
N ILE A 230 7.46 -52.41 1.50
CA ILE A 230 7.46 -53.06 2.82
C ILE A 230 6.03 -53.13 3.38
N CYS A 231 5.63 -54.29 3.88
CA CYS A 231 4.36 -54.47 4.57
C CYS A 231 4.44 -53.94 6.02
N TYR A 232 3.67 -52.90 6.35
CA TYR A 232 3.59 -52.36 7.72
C TYR A 232 2.87 -53.26 8.76
N LYS A 233 2.59 -54.53 8.44
CA LYS A 233 2.06 -55.52 9.39
C LYS A 233 3.09 -56.56 9.78
N CYS A 234 3.74 -57.18 8.79
CA CYS A 234 4.75 -58.22 9.01
C CYS A 234 6.19 -57.76 8.74
N TRP A 235 6.38 -56.53 8.28
CA TRP A 235 7.66 -55.92 7.91
C TRP A 235 8.42 -56.64 6.78
N GLN A 236 7.76 -57.56 6.07
CA GLN A 236 8.31 -58.24 4.90
C GLN A 236 8.07 -57.44 3.62
N GLN A 237 8.96 -57.58 2.64
CA GLN A 237 8.87 -56.92 1.34
C GLN A 237 7.94 -57.65 0.35
N GLY A 238 7.50 -56.96 -0.71
CA GLY A 238 6.76 -57.55 -1.83
C GLY A 238 5.23 -57.56 -1.70
N HIS A 239 4.65 -57.00 -0.62
CA HIS A 239 3.20 -56.86 -0.48
C HIS A 239 2.82 -55.71 0.46
N TRP A 240 1.59 -55.20 0.32
CA TRP A 240 1.05 -54.19 1.24
C TRP A 240 0.21 -54.83 2.36
N LYS A 241 0.00 -54.08 3.44
CA LYS A 241 -0.78 -54.50 4.63
C LYS A 241 -2.11 -55.18 4.29
N ASN A 242 -2.83 -54.68 3.29
CA ASN A 242 -4.15 -55.19 2.88
C ASN A 242 -4.10 -56.55 2.17
N ARG A 243 -2.93 -56.98 1.69
CA ARG A 243 -2.67 -58.26 1.01
C ARG A 243 -1.69 -59.14 1.80
N CYS A 244 -1.47 -58.83 3.08
CA CYS A 244 -0.59 -59.61 3.94
C CYS A 244 -1.22 -60.97 4.26
N SER A 245 -0.43 -62.05 4.19
CA SER A 245 -0.88 -63.41 4.55
C SER A 245 -1.27 -63.52 6.03
N LEU A 246 -0.74 -62.65 6.89
CA LEU A 246 -1.17 -62.53 8.29
C LEU A 246 -2.50 -61.76 8.45
N ASN A 247 -3.14 -61.37 7.35
CA ASN A 247 -4.38 -60.58 7.34
C ASN A 247 -5.64 -61.40 7.06
N THR A 248 -5.53 -62.72 6.94
CA THR A 248 -6.70 -63.61 6.89
C THR A 248 -7.39 -63.64 8.25
N GLN A 249 -8.59 -63.08 8.29
CA GLN A 249 -9.60 -63.43 9.29
C GLN A 249 -9.96 -64.92 9.12
N PRO A 250 -10.18 -65.69 10.19
CA PRO A 250 -10.73 -67.04 10.06
C PRO A 250 -12.17 -66.93 9.57
N THR A 251 -12.42 -67.33 8.32
CA THR A 251 -13.79 -67.59 7.86
C THR A 251 -14.27 -68.84 8.59
N VAL A 252 -15.11 -68.64 9.61
CA VAL A 252 -15.82 -69.71 10.30
C VAL A 252 -16.69 -70.42 9.28
N GLN A 253 -16.33 -71.65 8.91
CA GLN A 253 -17.19 -72.53 8.11
C GLN A 253 -18.35 -72.97 9.00
N GLY A 254 -19.55 -72.47 8.70
CA GLY A 254 -20.78 -72.89 9.35
C GLY A 254 -21.13 -74.33 8.95
N ALA A 255 -21.15 -75.23 9.93
CA ALA A 255 -21.72 -76.55 9.80
C ALA A 255 -23.26 -76.45 9.78
N SER A 256 -23.87 -76.73 8.63
CA SER A 256 -25.32 -76.91 8.51
C SER A 256 -25.69 -78.34 8.90
N GLY A 257 -26.26 -78.52 10.09
CA GLY A 257 -26.96 -79.74 10.47
C GLY A 257 -28.29 -79.87 9.72
N SER A 258 -28.53 -81.03 9.12
CA SER A 258 -29.85 -81.44 8.63
C SER A 258 -30.31 -82.65 9.42
N SER A 259 -31.30 -82.44 10.30
CA SER A 259 -32.14 -83.49 10.85
C SER A 259 -33.27 -83.78 9.87
N LYS A 260 -33.42 -85.03 9.44
CA LYS A 260 -34.71 -85.62 9.11
C LYS A 260 -34.70 -87.10 9.49
N GLN A 261 -35.67 -87.47 10.32
CA GLN A 261 -36.25 -88.81 10.39
C GLN A 261 -37.06 -89.07 9.12
#